data_AF-I3W015-F1
#
_entry.id   AF-I3W015-F1
#
_cell.length_a   1.000
_cell.length_b   1.000
_cell.length_c   1.000
_cell.angle_alpha   90.00
_cell.angle_beta   90.00
_cell.angle_gamma   90.00
#
_symmetry.space_group_name_H-M   'P 1'
#
loop_
_entity.id
_entity.type
_entity.pdbx_description
1 polymer ?
#
loop_
_entity_poly.entity_id
_entity_poly.type
_entity_poly.pdbx_seq_one_letter_code
_entity_poly.pdbx_strand_id
1 'polypeptide(L)'
;MMKVIFTSNRFIDFLIRLLITAIVISPVIIWSWDTVKETTADGMLAAAFVILYSGVLLFILYSCFSALTDLQKPDERKMMKGMKMNKALLPLLLCCFIFPASGKDAGWQWYNEKMKQPEPENKPAPVIPRQEPDIMQKLAALQTATKRALYEAILYPGVDNFVKYFRLQNYWTQQAGLFTMSAKKAMLAHPELDYNLQYSHYNGTVRNQLAADQAQQRQAIAKLAEHYGIMFFYRGQDPIDGQLAQVINGFRDTYGLSVIPVSVDGVINPLLPDSRTDQGQAQRLGVKYFPAMMLVDPKQGSVRPLSYGFISQDDLAKQFLNVSEDFKPNF
;
A
#
# COMPACT_ATOMS: atom_id res chain seq x y z
N MET A 1 38.21 26.78 37.15
CA MET A 1 36.72 26.77 37.08
C MET A 1 36.33 27.52 35.81
N MET A 2 36.00 26.82 34.72
CA MET A 2 35.63 27.46 33.45
C MET A 2 34.22 27.02 33.08
N LYS A 3 33.31 28.01 33.03
CA LYS A 3 31.87 27.86 32.87
C LYS A 3 31.58 27.87 31.37
N VAL A 4 31.22 26.72 30.80
CA VAL A 4 30.78 26.64 29.40
C VAL A 4 29.31 27.08 29.36
N ILE A 5 29.07 28.19 28.67
CA ILE A 5 27.76 28.80 28.47
C ILE A 5 27.20 28.22 27.17
N PHE A 6 26.15 27.40 27.26
CA PHE A 6 25.36 27.03 26.08
C PHE A 6 24.38 28.15 25.76
N THR A 7 24.62 28.85 24.65
CA THR A 7 23.67 29.81 24.07
C THR A 7 22.55 29.06 23.37
N SER A 8 21.39 28.96 24.02
CA SER A 8 20.14 28.50 23.41
C SER A 8 19.71 29.52 22.35
N ASN A 9 20.15 29.31 21.11
CA ASN A 9 19.91 30.24 20.02
C ASN A 9 18.46 30.10 19.52
N ARG A 10 17.53 30.82 20.17
CA ARG A 10 16.07 30.81 19.91
C ARG A 10 15.71 31.00 18.42
N PHE A 11 16.60 31.62 17.66
CA PHE A 11 16.47 31.79 16.21
C PHE A 11 16.61 30.47 15.43
N ILE A 12 17.52 29.60 15.85
CA ILE A 12 17.70 28.27 15.22
C ILE A 12 16.50 27.38 15.54
N ASP A 13 15.99 27.44 16.78
CA ASP A 13 14.80 26.68 17.17
C ASP A 13 13.53 27.15 16.42
N PHE A 14 13.43 28.46 16.14
CA PHE A 14 12.38 29.02 15.28
C PHE A 14 12.51 28.54 13.83
N LEU A 15 13.72 28.55 13.27
CA LEU A 15 13.98 28.08 11.90
C LEU A 15 13.65 26.59 11.74
N ILE A 16 14.05 25.76 12.70
CA ILE A 16 13.74 24.31 12.66
C ILE A 16 12.24 24.08 12.72
N ARG A 17 11.53 24.78 13.61
CA ARG A 17 10.07 24.67 13.73
C ARG A 17 9.36 25.14 12.47
N LEU A 18 9.79 26.25 11.87
CA LEU A 18 9.26 26.78 10.60
C LEU A 18 9.46 25.78 9.44
N LEU A 19 10.61 25.12 9.40
CA LEU A 19 10.96 24.16 8.35
C LEU A 19 10.13 22.88 8.48
N ILE A 20 9.91 22.40 9.70
CA ILE A 20 9.04 21.25 9.97
C ILE A 20 7.58 21.57 9.64
N THR A 21 7.05 22.75 10.01
CA THR A 21 5.70 23.14 9.60
C THR A 21 5.55 23.28 8.09
N ALA A 22 6.55 23.85 7.39
CA ALA A 22 6.52 23.93 5.93
C ALA A 22 6.46 22.55 5.25
N ILE A 23 7.22 21.57 5.76
CA ILE A 23 7.22 20.18 5.25
C ILE A 23 5.86 19.50 5.50
N VAL A 24 5.26 19.68 6.68
CA VAL A 24 3.97 19.07 7.02
C VAL A 24 2.82 19.68 6.22
N ILE A 25 2.89 20.97 5.90
CA ILE A 25 1.85 21.70 5.16
C ILE A 25 1.96 21.50 3.64
N SER A 26 3.16 21.22 3.13
CA SER A 26 3.42 21.08 1.69
C SER A 26 2.51 20.07 0.96
N PRO A 27 2.24 18.85 1.49
CA PRO A 27 1.32 17.91 0.86
C PRO A 27 -0.13 18.42 0.78
N VAL A 28 -0.58 19.16 1.80
CA VAL A 28 -1.96 19.69 1.85
C VAL A 28 -2.15 20.83 0.84
N ILE A 29 -1.13 21.68 0.67
CA ILE A 29 -1.15 22.74 -0.35
C ILE A 29 -1.10 22.15 -1.76
N ILE A 30 -0.28 21.12 -1.99
CA ILE A 30 -0.17 20.44 -3.29
C ILE A 30 -1.49 19.75 -3.65
N TRP A 31 -2.08 19.02 -2.71
CA TRP A 31 -3.36 18.34 -2.93
C TRP A 31 -4.50 19.34 -3.14
N SER A 32 -4.51 20.46 -2.40
CA SER A 32 -5.49 21.54 -2.58
C SER A 32 -5.34 22.25 -3.93
N TRP A 33 -4.12 22.42 -4.45
CA TRP A 33 -3.86 23.08 -5.74
C TRP A 33 -4.30 22.23 -6.94
N ASP A 34 -4.21 20.90 -6.84
CA ASP A 34 -4.73 20.00 -7.88
C ASP A 34 -6.26 20.05 -7.97
N THR A 35 -6.97 20.17 -6.84
CA THR A 35 -8.43 20.38 -6.83
C THR A 35 -8.89 21.72 -7.43
N VAL A 36 -8.05 22.76 -7.38
CA VAL A 36 -8.37 24.10 -7.90
C VAL A 36 -8.17 24.19 -9.42
N LYS A 37 -7.27 23.38 -10.00
CA LYS A 37 -7.05 23.36 -11.45
C LYS A 37 -8.24 22.84 -12.26
N GLU A 38 -9.18 22.13 -11.63
CA GLU A 38 -10.29 21.47 -12.33
C GLU A 38 -11.67 22.15 -12.18
N THR A 39 -11.81 23.33 -11.56
CA THR A 39 -13.14 23.93 -11.34
C THR A 39 -13.27 25.42 -11.70
N THR A 40 -14.47 25.77 -12.18
CA THR A 40 -14.98 27.11 -12.53
C THR A 40 -14.88 28.10 -11.37
N ALA A 41 -15.11 29.40 -11.64
CA ALA A 41 -14.89 30.53 -10.72
C ALA A 41 -15.46 30.37 -9.29
N ASP A 42 -16.52 29.58 -9.08
CA ASP A 42 -17.07 29.25 -7.76
C ASP A 42 -16.14 28.36 -6.90
N GLY A 43 -15.33 27.50 -7.53
CA GLY A 43 -14.36 26.61 -6.85
C GLY A 43 -13.20 27.39 -6.21
N MET A 44 -12.80 28.51 -6.82
CA MET A 44 -11.79 29.39 -6.23
C MET A 44 -12.27 30.10 -4.96
N LEU A 45 -13.55 30.50 -4.91
CA LEU A 45 -14.15 31.10 -3.72
C LEU A 45 -14.23 30.08 -2.58
N ALA A 46 -14.67 28.85 -2.86
CA ALA A 46 -14.72 27.78 -1.87
C ALA A 46 -13.32 27.44 -1.33
N ALA A 47 -12.31 27.37 -2.19
CA ALA A 47 -10.92 27.13 -1.80
C ALA A 47 -10.37 28.26 -0.92
N ALA A 48 -10.66 29.53 -1.27
CA ALA A 48 -10.27 30.68 -0.46
C ALA A 48 -10.88 30.63 0.95
N PHE A 49 -12.14 30.22 1.08
CA PHE A 49 -12.79 30.02 2.38
C PHE A 49 -12.14 28.91 3.21
N VAL A 50 -11.80 27.77 2.60
CA VAL A 50 -11.16 26.65 3.29
C VAL A 50 -9.75 27.02 3.78
N ILE A 51 -8.98 27.73 2.96
CA ILE A 51 -7.63 28.21 3.34
C ILE A 51 -7.72 29.24 4.48
N LEU A 52 -8.67 30.17 4.41
CA LEU A 52 -8.85 31.18 5.46
C LEU A 52 -9.31 30.54 6.78
N TYR A 53 -10.25 29.60 6.72
CA TYR A 53 -10.77 28.90 7.90
C TYR A 53 -9.72 28.00 8.55
N SER A 54 -8.97 27.24 7.74
CA SER A 54 -7.88 26.40 8.25
C SER A 54 -6.73 27.23 8.84
N GLY A 55 -6.41 28.38 8.25
CA GLY A 55 -5.44 29.33 8.81
C GLY A 55 -5.87 29.89 10.17
N VAL A 56 -7.14 30.28 10.31
CA VAL A 56 -7.70 30.77 11.59
C VAL A 56 -7.72 29.66 12.64
N LEU A 57 -8.11 28.43 12.28
CA LEU A 57 -8.11 27.29 13.19
C LEU A 57 -6.71 26.95 13.70
N LEU A 58 -5.70 27.00 12.82
CA LEU A 58 -4.30 26.79 13.20
C LEU A 58 -3.77 27.91 14.09
N PHE A 59 -4.18 29.16 13.86
CA PHE A 59 -3.81 30.29 14.72
C PHE A 59 -4.40 30.15 16.12
N ILE A 60 -5.65 29.70 16.23
CA ILE A 60 -6.30 29.41 17.52
C ILE A 60 -5.58 28.27 18.24
N LEU A 61 -5.27 27.17 17.54
CA LEU A 61 -4.54 26.04 18.12
C LEU A 61 -3.13 26.44 18.57
N TYR A 62 -2.42 27.25 17.79
CA TYR A 62 -1.11 27.79 18.16
C TYR A 62 -1.17 28.70 19.40
N SER A 63 -2.18 29.56 19.47
CA SER A 63 -2.41 30.43 20.62
C SER A 63 -2.74 29.64 21.88
N CYS A 64 -3.55 28.58 21.75
CA CYS A 64 -3.90 27.68 22.84
C CYS A 64 -2.68 26.89 23.34
N PHE A 65 -1.83 26.42 22.42
CA PHE A 65 -0.59 25.71 22.76
C PHE A 65 0.44 26.64 23.41
N SER A 66 0.55 27.89 22.94
CA SER A 66 1.40 28.91 23.60
C SER A 66 0.91 29.22 25.00
N ALA A 67 -0.40 29.37 25.23
CA ALA A 67 -0.98 29.59 26.56
C ALA A 67 -0.73 28.40 27.51
N LEU A 68 -0.82 27.16 27.02
CA LEU A 68 -0.51 25.95 27.79
C LEU A 68 0.98 25.87 28.19
N THR A 69 1.89 26.28 27.30
CA THR A 69 3.32 26.31 27.62
C THR A 69 3.70 27.41 28.61
N ASP A 70 2.93 28.51 28.69
CA ASP A 70 3.10 29.54 29.71
C ASP A 70 2.58 29.12 31.10
N LEU A 71 1.57 28.23 31.16
CA LEU A 71 1.12 27.60 32.42
C LEU A 71 2.10 26.55 32.98
N GLN A 72 3.03 26.06 32.16
CA GLN A 72 4.00 25.03 32.54
C GLN A 72 5.36 25.60 33.01
N LYS A 73 5.55 26.93 32.98
CA LYS A 73 6.74 27.56 33.58
C LYS A 73 6.56 27.67 35.10
N PRO A 74 7.39 27.02 35.92
CA PRO A 74 7.36 27.23 37.36
C PRO A 74 7.77 28.68 37.68
N ASP A 75 6.92 29.41 38.41
CA ASP A 75 7.20 30.75 38.90
C ASP A 75 8.28 30.70 39.99
N GLU A 76 9.54 30.82 39.59
CA GLU A 76 10.73 30.79 40.46
C GLU A 76 10.83 31.97 41.45
N ARG A 77 9.80 32.83 41.60
CA ARG A 77 9.84 33.99 42.51
C ARG A 77 8.99 33.91 43.77
N LYS A 78 8.54 32.71 44.20
CA LYS A 78 7.90 32.53 45.52
C LYS A 78 8.34 31.32 46.35
N MET A 79 9.44 30.64 46.01
CA MET A 79 9.91 29.46 46.78
C MET A 79 11.14 29.70 47.68
N MET A 80 11.34 30.92 48.19
CA MET A 80 12.32 31.19 49.25
C MET A 80 11.72 32.13 50.31
N LYS A 81 10.67 31.68 51.01
CA LYS A 81 10.38 32.12 52.38
C LYS A 81 9.32 31.23 53.04
N GLY A 82 9.83 30.31 53.86
CA GLY A 82 9.18 29.82 55.08
C GLY A 82 7.99 28.89 54.88
N MET A 83 8.21 27.57 55.04
CA MET A 83 7.24 26.77 55.78
C MET A 83 7.93 25.61 56.48
N LYS A 84 7.62 25.49 57.78
CA LYS A 84 8.19 24.57 58.75
C LYS A 84 7.84 23.11 58.42
N MET A 85 8.82 22.25 58.64
CA MET A 85 8.77 20.80 58.49
C MET A 85 7.86 20.17 59.57
N ASN A 86 6.70 19.64 59.17
CA ASN A 86 5.86 18.81 60.04
C ASN A 86 6.26 17.32 59.89
N LYS A 87 6.83 16.80 60.97
CA LYS A 87 7.24 15.40 61.17
C LYS A 87 6.00 14.53 61.45
N ALA A 88 5.28 14.08 60.43
CA ALA A 88 4.14 13.17 60.65
C ALA A 88 3.72 12.33 59.44
N LEU A 89 4.61 12.05 58.47
CA LEU A 89 4.19 11.31 57.26
C LEU A 89 5.18 10.24 56.78
N LEU A 90 5.98 9.71 57.71
CA LEU A 90 6.99 8.69 57.42
C LEU A 90 6.72 7.25 57.94
N PRO A 91 5.51 6.84 58.39
CA PRO A 91 5.25 5.42 58.63
C PRO A 91 4.11 4.80 57.80
N LEU A 92 3.57 5.44 56.75
CA LEU A 92 2.48 4.84 55.95
C LEU A 92 2.94 4.10 54.67
N LEU A 93 4.23 4.11 54.36
CA LEU A 93 4.75 3.58 53.08
C LEU A 93 5.58 2.29 53.24
N LEU A 94 5.50 1.63 54.40
CA LEU A 94 6.36 0.48 54.74
C LEU A 94 5.62 -0.76 55.28
N CYS A 95 4.39 -1.02 54.82
CA CYS A 95 3.61 -2.21 55.25
C CYS A 95 3.08 -3.11 54.12
N CYS A 96 3.49 -2.94 52.85
CA CYS A 96 2.91 -3.74 51.75
C CYS A 96 3.85 -4.74 51.06
N PHE A 97 4.99 -5.08 51.67
CA PHE A 97 5.79 -6.20 51.20
C PHE A 97 6.08 -7.14 52.36
N ILE A 98 5.30 -8.22 52.43
CA ILE A 98 5.68 -9.62 52.60
C ILE A 98 4.46 -10.38 53.15
N PHE A 99 3.73 -11.04 52.24
CA PHE A 99 3.05 -12.29 52.53
C PHE A 99 3.20 -13.19 51.30
N PRO A 100 3.71 -14.42 51.44
CA PRO A 100 3.82 -15.36 50.34
C PRO A 100 2.48 -16.08 50.10
N ALA A 101 2.18 -16.26 48.82
CA ALA A 101 1.54 -17.41 48.18
C ALA A 101 0.49 -18.21 48.98
N SER A 102 -0.78 -18.03 48.58
CA SER A 102 -1.65 -19.15 48.23
C SER A 102 -2.72 -18.68 47.24
N GLY A 103 -2.29 -18.27 46.05
CA GLY A 103 -3.16 -18.22 44.88
C GLY A 103 -3.03 -19.56 44.17
N LYS A 104 -4.07 -20.39 44.20
CA LYS A 104 -4.15 -21.54 43.29
C LYS A 104 -4.25 -20.97 41.88
N ASP A 105 -3.20 -21.21 41.11
CA ASP A 105 -3.12 -20.85 39.70
C ASP A 105 -4.36 -21.35 38.95
N ALA A 106 -5.10 -20.41 38.38
CA ALA A 106 -6.04 -20.65 37.30
C ALA A 106 -5.77 -19.58 36.24
N GLY A 107 -4.69 -19.77 35.50
CA GLY A 107 -4.54 -19.15 34.19
C GLY A 107 -5.57 -19.73 33.21
N TRP A 108 -6.15 -18.86 32.39
CA TRP A 108 -6.88 -19.17 31.16
C TRP A 108 -8.02 -20.16 31.24
N GLN A 109 -9.09 -19.92 32.02
CA GLN A 109 -10.39 -20.54 31.77
C GLN A 109 -11.56 -19.61 32.09
N TRP A 110 -12.24 -19.21 31.01
CA TRP A 110 -13.68 -19.05 30.79
C TRP A 110 -14.55 -18.44 31.90
N TYR A 111 -15.39 -17.48 31.47
CA TYR A 111 -16.59 -17.04 32.17
C TYR A 111 -17.30 -18.22 32.87
N ASN A 112 -17.15 -18.32 34.19
CA ASN A 112 -18.00 -19.17 35.02
C ASN A 112 -19.34 -18.46 35.22
N GLU A 113 -20.09 -18.28 34.13
CA GLU A 113 -21.52 -18.02 34.26
C GLU A 113 -22.17 -19.32 34.73
N LYS A 114 -22.79 -19.26 35.91
CA LYS A 114 -23.56 -20.37 36.45
C LYS A 114 -24.67 -20.70 35.46
N MET A 115 -24.63 -21.88 34.86
CA MET A 115 -25.72 -22.35 34.00
C MET A 115 -27.02 -22.32 34.80
N LYS A 116 -27.99 -21.52 34.34
CA LYS A 116 -29.38 -21.62 34.81
C LYS A 116 -29.88 -23.01 34.38
N GLN A 117 -30.40 -23.77 35.34
CA GLN A 117 -31.03 -25.06 35.05
C GLN A 117 -32.16 -24.84 34.03
N PRO A 118 -32.24 -25.67 32.97
CA PRO A 118 -33.35 -25.61 32.03
C PRO A 118 -34.63 -26.03 32.75
N GLU A 119 -35.65 -25.18 32.59
CA GLU A 119 -37.03 -25.44 32.99
C GLU A 119 -37.54 -26.71 32.27
N PRO A 120 -38.35 -27.57 32.91
CA PRO A 120 -38.75 -28.85 32.32
C PRO A 120 -39.44 -28.65 30.97
N GLU A 121 -38.83 -29.26 29.96
CA GLU A 121 -39.25 -29.28 28.57
C GLU A 121 -40.66 -29.87 28.45
N ASN A 122 -41.60 -29.02 28.05
CA ASN A 122 -42.89 -29.47 27.55
C ASN A 122 -42.62 -30.30 26.29
N LYS A 123 -43.12 -31.55 26.26
CA LYS A 123 -42.84 -32.54 25.21
C LYS A 123 -42.86 -31.90 23.82
N PRO A 124 -41.82 -32.07 22.98
CA PRO A 124 -41.85 -31.53 21.63
C PRO A 124 -43.02 -32.17 20.87
N ALA A 125 -43.96 -31.34 20.44
CA ALA A 125 -44.91 -31.73 19.41
C ALA A 125 -44.12 -32.20 18.17
N PRO A 126 -44.59 -33.22 17.44
CA PRO A 126 -43.88 -33.73 16.28
C PRO A 126 -43.57 -32.59 15.32
N VAL A 127 -42.27 -32.31 15.14
CA VAL A 127 -41.77 -31.35 14.17
C VAL A 127 -42.05 -31.96 12.80
N ILE A 128 -43.19 -31.60 12.22
CA ILE A 128 -43.40 -31.79 10.79
C ILE A 128 -42.20 -31.13 10.11
N PRO A 129 -41.43 -31.83 9.26
CA PRO A 129 -40.33 -31.22 8.53
C PRO A 129 -40.91 -30.08 7.70
N ARG A 130 -40.74 -28.84 8.17
CA ARG A 130 -41.05 -27.66 7.38
C ARG A 130 -39.98 -27.68 6.30
N GLN A 131 -40.36 -28.17 5.12
CA GLN A 131 -39.51 -28.09 3.93
C GLN A 131 -39.11 -26.62 3.81
N GLU A 132 -37.86 -26.32 4.10
CA GLU A 132 -37.35 -24.97 3.91
C GLU A 132 -37.49 -24.68 2.41
N PRO A 133 -38.08 -23.53 2.03
CA PRO A 133 -38.17 -23.18 0.63
C PRO A 133 -36.76 -23.17 0.04
N ASP A 134 -36.66 -23.60 -1.21
CA ASP A 134 -35.41 -23.60 -1.96
C ASP A 134 -34.67 -22.26 -1.79
N ILE A 135 -33.36 -22.31 -1.60
CA ILE A 135 -32.52 -21.14 -1.28
C ILE A 135 -32.72 -20.05 -2.34
N MET A 136 -32.86 -20.45 -3.61
CA MET A 136 -33.11 -19.53 -4.72
C MET A 136 -34.47 -18.83 -4.60
N GLN A 137 -35.51 -19.55 -4.17
CA GLN A 137 -36.83 -18.96 -3.94
C GLN A 137 -36.83 -17.98 -2.77
N LYS A 138 -36.15 -18.34 -1.67
CA LYS A 138 -35.99 -17.46 -0.50
C LYS A 138 -35.22 -16.19 -0.85
N LEU A 139 -34.13 -16.32 -1.60
CA LEU A 139 -33.32 -15.19 -2.08
C LEU A 139 -34.16 -14.27 -2.99
N ALA A 140 -34.87 -14.84 -3.96
CA ALA A 140 -35.71 -14.07 -4.89
C ALA A 140 -36.83 -13.32 -4.15
N ALA A 141 -37.47 -13.95 -3.16
CA ALA A 141 -38.50 -13.31 -2.34
C ALA A 141 -37.94 -12.12 -1.55
N LEU A 142 -36.79 -12.29 -0.89
CA LEU A 142 -36.14 -11.22 -0.11
C LEU A 142 -35.66 -10.07 -0.99
N GLN A 143 -35.07 -10.37 -2.16
CA GLN A 143 -34.66 -9.35 -3.13
C GLN A 143 -35.87 -8.56 -3.64
N THR A 144 -36.96 -9.25 -3.97
CA THR A 144 -38.20 -8.62 -4.45
C THR A 144 -38.83 -7.74 -3.38
N ALA A 145 -38.92 -8.22 -2.14
CA ALA A 145 -39.43 -7.46 -1.01
C ALA A 145 -38.58 -6.20 -0.74
N THR A 146 -37.26 -6.32 -0.82
CA THR A 146 -36.33 -5.18 -0.63
C THR A 146 -36.51 -4.13 -1.73
N LYS A 147 -36.60 -4.56 -3.00
CA LYS A 147 -36.85 -3.66 -4.15
C LYS A 147 -38.20 -2.97 -4.03
N ARG A 148 -39.26 -3.71 -3.66
CA ARG A 148 -40.60 -3.13 -3.44
C ARG A 148 -40.56 -2.09 -2.32
N ALA A 149 -39.98 -2.40 -1.16
CA ALA A 149 -39.89 -1.47 -0.04
C ALA A 149 -39.08 -0.21 -0.40
N LEU A 150 -38.02 -0.35 -1.20
CA LEU A 150 -37.24 0.78 -1.73
C LEU A 150 -38.12 1.69 -2.59
N TYR A 151 -38.83 1.13 -3.57
CA TYR A 151 -39.68 1.94 -4.46
C TYR A 151 -40.87 2.55 -3.74
N GLU A 152 -41.47 1.86 -2.77
CA GLU A 152 -42.51 2.43 -1.91
C GLU A 152 -41.97 3.63 -1.11
N ALA A 153 -40.75 3.56 -0.59
CA ALA A 153 -40.13 4.68 0.12
C ALA A 153 -39.80 5.88 -0.80
N ILE A 154 -39.43 5.63 -2.07
CA ILE A 154 -39.14 6.68 -3.06
C ILE A 154 -40.43 7.33 -3.58
N LEU A 155 -41.41 6.52 -3.99
CA LEU A 155 -42.66 6.99 -4.59
C LEU A 155 -43.62 7.58 -3.56
N TYR A 156 -43.59 7.08 -2.33
CA TYR A 156 -44.42 7.55 -1.22
C TYR A 156 -43.54 7.86 0.01
N PRO A 157 -42.88 9.04 0.03
CA PRO A 157 -42.00 9.43 1.12
C PRO A 157 -42.72 9.44 2.48
N GLY A 158 -42.18 8.69 3.45
CA GLY A 158 -42.73 8.60 4.79
C GLY A 158 -41.85 7.77 5.72
N VAL A 159 -41.92 8.05 7.03
CA VAL A 159 -41.09 7.39 8.06
C VAL A 159 -41.28 5.88 8.03
N ASP A 160 -42.52 5.40 7.96
CA ASP A 160 -42.81 3.96 7.98
C ASP A 160 -42.28 3.23 6.74
N ASN A 161 -42.41 3.83 5.55
CA ASN A 161 -41.92 3.24 4.30
C ASN A 161 -40.39 3.18 4.28
N PHE A 162 -39.73 4.25 4.75
CA PHE A 162 -38.27 4.24 4.93
C PHE A 162 -37.82 3.19 5.94
N VAL A 163 -38.49 3.07 7.09
CA VAL A 163 -38.16 2.06 8.12
C VAL A 163 -38.31 0.64 7.57
N LYS A 164 -39.36 0.34 6.80
CA LYS A 164 -39.55 -0.97 6.14
C LYS A 164 -38.36 -1.31 5.24
N TYR A 165 -37.97 -0.38 4.37
CA TYR A 165 -36.81 -0.54 3.52
C TYR A 165 -35.51 -0.71 4.33
N PHE A 166 -35.27 0.18 5.29
CA PHE A 166 -34.02 0.20 6.05
C PHE A 166 -33.83 -1.04 6.93
N ARG A 167 -34.91 -1.65 7.41
CA ARG A 167 -34.85 -2.97 8.09
C ARG A 167 -34.37 -4.08 7.16
N LEU A 168 -34.86 -4.11 5.92
CA LEU A 168 -34.43 -5.08 4.92
C LEU A 168 -32.99 -4.82 4.48
N GLN A 169 -32.60 -3.55 4.34
CA GLN A 169 -31.21 -3.16 4.09
C GLN A 169 -30.29 -3.63 5.22
N ASN A 170 -30.64 -3.38 6.48
CA ASN A 170 -29.86 -3.82 7.64
C ASN A 170 -29.75 -5.33 7.73
N TYR A 171 -30.81 -6.07 7.37
CA TYR A 171 -30.75 -7.53 7.27
C TYR A 171 -29.66 -7.98 6.29
N TRP A 172 -29.60 -7.40 5.09
CA TRP A 172 -28.53 -7.72 4.12
C TRP A 172 -27.14 -7.36 4.64
N THR A 173 -27.00 -6.20 5.29
CA THR A 173 -25.73 -5.80 5.92
C THR A 173 -25.29 -6.81 7.00
N GLN A 174 -26.23 -7.28 7.83
CA GLN A 174 -25.94 -8.31 8.84
C GLN A 174 -25.56 -9.65 8.21
N GLN A 175 -26.27 -10.10 7.16
CA GLN A 175 -25.94 -11.34 6.45
C GLN A 175 -24.55 -11.26 5.80
N ALA A 176 -24.20 -10.13 5.19
CA ALA A 176 -22.86 -9.90 4.63
C ALA A 176 -21.78 -9.92 5.72
N GLY A 177 -22.07 -9.37 6.91
CA GLY A 177 -21.18 -9.43 8.07
C GLY A 177 -20.95 -10.87 8.55
N LEU A 178 -22.02 -11.66 8.71
CA LEU A 178 -21.92 -13.08 9.08
C LEU A 178 -21.15 -13.89 8.04
N PHE A 179 -21.40 -13.65 6.75
CA PHE A 179 -20.66 -14.28 5.65
C PHE A 179 -19.17 -13.94 5.69
N THR A 180 -18.82 -12.68 5.95
CA THR A 180 -17.40 -12.27 6.05
C THR A 180 -16.70 -13.00 7.20
N MET A 181 -17.36 -13.14 8.35
CA MET A 181 -16.78 -13.83 9.50
C MET A 181 -16.69 -15.35 9.29
N SER A 182 -17.69 -15.96 8.64
CA SER A 182 -17.63 -17.39 8.30
C SER A 182 -16.55 -17.66 7.26
N ALA A 183 -16.38 -16.80 6.25
CA ALA A 183 -15.31 -16.88 5.27
C ALA A 183 -13.93 -16.78 5.93
N LYS A 184 -13.73 -15.81 6.83
CA LYS A 184 -12.48 -15.71 7.61
C LYS A 184 -12.18 -16.98 8.41
N LYS A 185 -13.20 -17.55 9.08
CA LYS A 185 -13.06 -18.81 9.81
C LYS A 185 -12.71 -19.97 8.88
N ALA A 186 -13.34 -20.03 7.71
CA ALA A 186 -13.07 -21.06 6.70
C ALA A 186 -11.64 -20.94 6.15
N MET A 187 -11.18 -19.74 5.81
CA MET A 187 -9.80 -19.49 5.37
C MET A 187 -8.76 -19.87 6.43
N LEU A 188 -9.07 -19.72 7.72
CA LEU A 188 -8.18 -20.18 8.79
C LEU A 188 -8.14 -21.72 8.90
N ALA A 189 -9.27 -22.40 8.66
CA ALA A 189 -9.34 -23.86 8.64
C ALA A 189 -8.75 -24.46 7.36
N HIS A 190 -8.78 -23.70 6.26
CA HIS A 190 -8.29 -24.05 4.94
C HIS A 190 -7.32 -22.98 4.42
N PRO A 191 -6.09 -22.89 4.98
CA PRO A 191 -5.11 -21.87 4.61
C PRO A 191 -4.76 -21.89 3.13
N GLU A 192 -4.88 -23.03 2.45
CA GLU A 192 -4.66 -23.19 1.01
C GLU A 192 -5.53 -22.28 0.12
N LEU A 193 -6.63 -21.75 0.67
CA LEU A 193 -7.51 -20.79 -0.01
C LEU A 193 -7.00 -19.34 0.10
N ASP A 194 -6.03 -19.06 0.97
CA ASP A 194 -5.51 -17.73 1.22
C ASP A 194 -4.35 -17.40 0.26
N TYR A 195 -4.60 -16.49 -0.68
CA TYR A 195 -3.61 -16.00 -1.64
C TYR A 195 -2.41 -15.34 -0.95
N ASN A 196 -2.59 -14.79 0.26
CA ASN A 196 -1.52 -14.14 1.03
C ASN A 196 -0.35 -15.10 1.36
N LEU A 197 -0.59 -16.42 1.35
CA LEU A 197 0.47 -17.42 1.51
C LEU A 197 1.45 -17.46 0.33
N GLN A 198 0.97 -17.14 -0.87
CA GLN A 198 1.79 -17.09 -2.08
C GLN A 198 2.32 -15.67 -2.31
N TYR A 199 1.42 -14.69 -2.29
CA TYR A 199 1.76 -13.28 -2.49
C TYR A 199 1.16 -12.44 -1.38
N SER A 200 2.03 -12.06 -0.44
CA SER A 200 1.63 -11.21 0.67
C SER A 200 1.11 -9.86 0.20
N HIS A 201 -0.04 -9.44 0.74
CA HIS A 201 -0.65 -8.13 0.48
C HIS A 201 -0.10 -7.01 1.38
N TYR A 202 0.80 -7.33 2.31
CA TYR A 202 1.32 -6.36 3.28
C TYR A 202 2.45 -5.52 2.69
N ASN A 203 2.35 -4.20 2.85
CA ASN A 203 3.39 -3.26 2.38
C ASN A 203 4.80 -3.58 2.92
N GLY A 204 4.89 -4.18 4.11
CA GLY A 204 6.16 -4.58 4.71
C GLY A 204 6.90 -5.69 3.94
N THR A 205 6.20 -6.50 3.14
CA THR A 205 6.82 -7.61 2.38
C THR A 205 7.27 -7.20 0.98
N VAL A 206 6.87 -6.02 0.49
CA VAL A 206 7.15 -5.55 -0.87
C VAL A 206 8.65 -5.55 -1.18
N ARG A 207 9.49 -5.16 -0.20
CA ARG A 207 10.95 -5.17 -0.39
C ARG A 207 11.49 -6.58 -0.64
N ASN A 208 10.98 -7.57 0.09
CA ASN A 208 11.42 -8.96 -0.05
C ASN A 208 10.90 -9.57 -1.36
N GLN A 209 9.67 -9.25 -1.75
CA GLN A 209 9.10 -9.64 -3.04
C GLN A 209 9.92 -9.08 -4.20
N LEU A 210 10.17 -7.76 -4.20
CA LEU A 210 10.99 -7.13 -5.24
C LEU A 210 12.40 -7.70 -5.30
N ALA A 211 13.02 -8.00 -4.15
CA ALA A 211 14.33 -8.63 -4.11
C ALA A 211 14.32 -10.05 -4.70
N ALA A 212 13.26 -10.83 -4.45
CA ALA A 212 13.05 -12.15 -5.03
C ALA A 212 12.84 -12.06 -6.56
N ASP A 213 11.97 -11.15 -7.02
CA ASP A 213 11.70 -10.92 -8.44
C ASP A 213 12.98 -10.53 -9.18
N GLN A 214 13.76 -9.60 -8.63
CA GLN A 214 15.05 -9.20 -9.20
C GLN A 214 16.06 -10.34 -9.21
N ALA A 215 16.04 -11.24 -8.22
CA ALA A 215 16.92 -12.40 -8.20
C ALA A 215 16.53 -13.41 -9.29
N GLN A 216 15.23 -13.63 -9.52
CA GLN A 216 14.73 -14.47 -10.61
C GLN A 216 15.10 -13.88 -11.97
N GLN A 217 14.89 -12.57 -12.17
CA GLN A 217 15.29 -11.86 -13.39
C GLN A 217 16.80 -11.99 -13.64
N ARG A 218 17.65 -11.72 -12.63
CA ARG A 218 19.11 -11.91 -12.71
C ARG A 218 19.47 -13.34 -13.14
N GLN A 219 18.84 -14.34 -12.55
CA GLN A 219 19.11 -15.74 -12.86
C GLN A 219 18.70 -16.09 -14.30
N ALA A 220 17.55 -15.62 -14.76
CA ALA A 220 17.08 -15.84 -16.13
C ALA A 220 18.00 -15.16 -17.15
N ILE A 221 18.41 -13.92 -16.88
CA ILE A 221 19.36 -13.18 -17.73
C ILE A 221 20.69 -13.93 -17.81
N ALA A 222 21.24 -14.38 -16.68
CA ALA A 222 22.50 -15.14 -16.66
C ALA A 222 22.40 -16.43 -17.49
N LYS A 223 21.32 -17.21 -17.33
CA LYS A 223 21.09 -18.43 -18.12
C LYS A 223 20.99 -18.14 -19.63
N LEU A 224 20.31 -17.06 -20.01
CA LEU A 224 20.23 -16.67 -21.42
C LEU A 224 21.59 -16.18 -21.94
N ALA A 225 22.36 -15.43 -21.13
CA ALA A 225 23.68 -14.92 -21.50
C ALA A 225 24.70 -16.03 -21.81
N GLU A 226 24.59 -17.19 -21.15
CA GLU A 226 25.48 -18.34 -21.38
C GLU A 226 25.32 -18.97 -22.78
N HIS A 227 24.12 -18.89 -23.36
CA HIS A 227 23.77 -19.58 -24.60
C HIS A 227 23.49 -18.63 -25.76
N TYR A 228 23.05 -17.41 -25.49
CA TYR A 228 22.59 -16.46 -26.48
C TYR A 228 23.42 -15.18 -26.45
N GLY A 229 23.77 -14.67 -27.64
CA GLY A 229 24.15 -13.28 -27.84
C GLY A 229 22.93 -12.43 -28.20
N ILE A 230 23.06 -11.12 -28.10
CA ILE A 230 22.01 -10.17 -28.50
C ILE A 230 22.47 -9.41 -29.73
N MET A 231 21.68 -9.40 -30.80
CA MET A 231 21.82 -8.45 -31.89
C MET A 231 20.85 -7.29 -31.66
N PHE A 232 21.39 -6.07 -31.60
CA PHE A 232 20.60 -4.86 -31.39
C PHE A 232 20.57 -4.04 -32.68
N PHE A 233 19.43 -4.03 -33.37
CA PHE A 233 19.23 -3.24 -34.58
C PHE A 233 18.62 -1.89 -34.25
N TYR A 234 19.27 -0.82 -34.68
CA TYR A 234 18.85 0.54 -34.35
C TYR A 234 19.18 1.53 -35.48
N ARG A 235 18.53 2.69 -35.47
CA ARG A 235 18.79 3.83 -36.36
C ARG A 235 19.50 4.90 -35.56
N GLY A 236 20.74 5.24 -35.89
CA GLY A 236 21.53 6.22 -35.14
C GLY A 236 21.01 7.65 -35.24
N GLN A 237 20.25 8.00 -36.28
CA GLN A 237 19.61 9.31 -36.43
C GLN A 237 18.32 9.45 -35.60
N ASP A 238 17.71 8.34 -35.15
CA ASP A 238 16.46 8.38 -34.39
C ASP A 238 16.76 8.55 -32.89
N PRO A 239 16.21 9.58 -32.23
CA PRO A 239 16.49 9.85 -30.82
C PRO A 239 15.93 8.79 -29.87
N ILE A 240 14.85 8.07 -30.23
CA ILE A 240 14.27 7.01 -29.39
C ILE A 240 15.18 5.77 -29.42
N ASP A 241 15.65 5.40 -30.61
CA ASP A 241 16.66 4.36 -30.79
C ASP A 241 17.94 4.71 -29.99
N GLY A 242 18.33 5.99 -29.99
CA GLY A 242 19.45 6.50 -29.20
C GLY A 242 19.26 6.43 -27.67
N GLN A 243 18.04 6.60 -27.17
CA GLN A 243 17.73 6.39 -25.75
C GLN A 243 17.85 4.91 -25.36
N LEU A 244 17.38 4.00 -26.22
CA LEU A 244 17.53 2.56 -25.97
C LEU A 244 19.01 2.16 -25.97
N ALA A 245 19.86 2.76 -26.80
CA ALA A 245 21.31 2.51 -26.76
C ALA A 245 21.92 2.76 -25.37
N GLN A 246 21.45 3.78 -24.64
CA GLN A 246 21.88 4.03 -23.26
C GLN A 246 21.44 2.90 -22.31
N VAL A 247 20.20 2.44 -22.43
CA VAL A 247 19.67 1.32 -21.64
C VAL A 247 20.50 0.06 -21.90
N ILE A 248 20.80 -0.25 -23.16
CA ILE A 248 21.59 -1.43 -23.55
C ILE A 248 23.02 -1.35 -23.03
N ASN A 249 23.65 -0.18 -23.07
CA ASN A 249 24.98 -0.01 -22.51
C ASN A 249 24.99 -0.27 -20.98
N GLY A 250 24.00 0.25 -20.24
CA GLY A 250 23.87 -0.06 -18.81
C GLY A 250 23.55 -1.54 -18.55
N PHE A 251 22.72 -2.15 -19.39
CA PHE A 251 22.31 -3.55 -19.25
C PHE A 251 23.47 -4.52 -19.52
N ARG A 252 24.29 -4.27 -20.56
CA ARG A 252 25.48 -5.10 -20.82
C ARG A 252 26.51 -4.96 -19.69
N ASP A 253 26.68 -3.77 -19.12
CA ASP A 253 27.62 -3.54 -18.02
C ASP A 253 27.14 -4.22 -16.73
N THR A 254 25.83 -4.21 -16.48
CA THR A 254 25.22 -4.81 -15.27
C THR A 254 25.22 -6.34 -15.32
N TYR A 255 24.94 -6.94 -16.48
CA TYR A 255 24.69 -8.38 -16.61
C TYR A 255 25.75 -9.15 -17.40
N GLY A 256 26.75 -8.48 -17.98
CA GLY A 256 27.83 -9.11 -18.75
C GLY A 256 27.38 -9.71 -20.09
N LEU A 257 26.36 -9.12 -20.72
CA LEU A 257 25.77 -9.65 -21.95
C LEU A 257 26.60 -9.31 -23.19
N SER A 258 26.79 -10.30 -24.07
CA SER A 258 27.38 -10.08 -25.39
C SER A 258 26.35 -9.45 -26.33
N VAL A 259 26.46 -8.14 -26.54
CA VAL A 259 25.62 -7.37 -27.47
C VAL A 259 26.42 -7.01 -28.72
N ILE A 260 25.83 -7.25 -29.89
CA ILE A 260 26.33 -6.80 -31.20
C ILE A 260 25.38 -5.72 -31.70
N PRO A 261 25.71 -4.43 -31.54
CA PRO A 261 24.91 -3.36 -32.07
C PRO A 261 25.08 -3.23 -33.60
N VAL A 262 23.98 -3.03 -34.30
CA VAL A 262 23.89 -2.93 -35.76
C VAL A 262 23.11 -1.68 -36.14
N SER A 263 23.82 -0.72 -36.74
CA SER A 263 23.24 0.52 -37.27
C SER A 263 22.63 0.27 -38.65
N VAL A 264 21.32 0.48 -38.77
CA VAL A 264 20.55 0.25 -40.00
C VAL A 264 20.65 1.43 -40.96
N ASP A 265 20.83 2.64 -40.44
CA ASP A 265 20.99 3.87 -41.22
C ASP A 265 22.47 4.26 -41.44
N GLY A 266 23.40 3.45 -40.93
CA GLY A 266 24.84 3.69 -41.01
C GLY A 266 25.37 4.74 -40.03
N VAL A 267 24.51 5.38 -39.23
CA VAL A 267 24.92 6.35 -38.20
C VAL A 267 25.22 5.61 -36.91
N ILE A 268 26.47 5.72 -36.44
CA ILE A 268 26.93 5.06 -35.21
C ILE A 268 26.58 5.95 -34.01
N ASN A 269 25.92 5.36 -33.01
CA ASN A 269 25.65 6.06 -31.75
C ASN A 269 26.94 6.11 -30.92
N PRO A 270 27.36 7.27 -30.37
CA PRO A 270 28.56 7.37 -29.55
C PRO A 270 28.61 6.44 -28.33
N LEU A 271 27.44 6.02 -27.81
CA LEU A 271 27.34 5.07 -26.69
C LEU A 271 27.61 3.62 -27.12
N LEU A 272 27.59 3.33 -28.42
CA LEU A 272 27.81 2.01 -29.01
C LEU A 272 28.90 2.10 -30.09
N PRO A 273 30.15 2.46 -29.73
CA PRO A 273 31.22 2.67 -30.71
C PRO A 273 31.63 1.38 -31.45
N ASP A 274 31.29 0.22 -30.89
CA ASP A 274 31.48 -1.11 -31.45
C ASP A 274 30.39 -1.53 -32.46
N SER A 275 29.51 -0.60 -32.84
CA SER A 275 28.43 -0.84 -33.80
C SER A 275 28.94 -1.19 -35.19
N ARG A 276 28.26 -2.16 -35.81
CA ARG A 276 28.46 -2.55 -37.21
C ARG A 276 27.39 -1.89 -38.07
N THR A 277 27.70 -1.58 -39.32
CA THR A 277 26.69 -1.14 -40.29
C THR A 277 25.91 -2.35 -40.80
N ASP A 278 24.59 -2.21 -40.96
CA ASP A 278 23.74 -3.22 -41.59
C ASP A 278 24.15 -3.40 -43.07
N GLN A 279 24.47 -4.64 -43.44
CA GLN A 279 24.78 -5.11 -44.79
C GLN A 279 23.70 -6.10 -45.25
N GLY A 280 22.46 -5.92 -44.78
CA GLY A 280 21.32 -6.78 -45.03
C GLY A 280 21.09 -7.86 -43.97
N GLN A 281 21.70 -7.77 -42.79
CA GLN A 281 21.39 -8.67 -41.68
C GLN A 281 19.94 -8.46 -41.22
N ALA A 282 19.49 -7.21 -41.07
CA ALA A 282 18.13 -6.90 -40.65
C ALA A 282 17.09 -7.52 -41.61
N GLN A 283 17.31 -7.38 -42.92
CA GLN A 283 16.43 -7.94 -43.94
C GLN A 283 16.41 -9.48 -43.92
N ARG A 284 17.57 -10.15 -43.81
CA ARG A 284 17.65 -11.62 -43.74
C ARG A 284 16.97 -12.20 -42.51
N LEU A 285 17.02 -11.48 -41.39
CA LEU A 285 16.38 -11.87 -40.13
C LEU A 285 14.92 -11.42 -40.03
N GLY A 286 14.38 -10.76 -41.07
CA GLY A 286 13.00 -10.28 -41.09
C GLY A 286 12.71 -9.12 -40.12
N VAL A 287 13.74 -8.40 -39.66
CA VAL A 287 13.59 -7.26 -38.75
C VAL A 287 13.13 -6.04 -39.54
N LYS A 288 11.86 -5.65 -39.35
CA LYS A 288 11.22 -4.51 -40.04
C LYS A 288 10.94 -3.31 -39.14
N TYR A 289 10.85 -3.55 -37.83
CA TYR A 289 10.53 -2.54 -36.84
C TYR A 289 11.78 -2.25 -36.02
N PHE A 290 12.04 -0.97 -35.78
CA PHE A 290 13.22 -0.50 -35.05
C PHE A 290 12.80 0.42 -33.89
N PRO A 291 13.57 0.44 -32.79
CA PRO A 291 14.72 -0.42 -32.54
C PRO A 291 14.27 -1.87 -32.23
N ALA A 292 15.14 -2.85 -32.49
CA ALA A 292 14.83 -4.26 -32.26
C ALA A 292 15.99 -4.99 -31.58
N MET A 293 15.65 -5.90 -30.68
CA MET A 293 16.60 -6.82 -30.07
C MET A 293 16.27 -8.25 -30.45
N MET A 294 17.29 -8.99 -30.86
CA MET A 294 17.17 -10.38 -31.26
C MET A 294 18.12 -11.23 -30.42
N LEU A 295 17.62 -12.31 -29.83
CA LEU A 295 18.46 -13.35 -29.24
C LEU A 295 19.02 -14.24 -30.36
N VAL A 296 20.32 -14.48 -30.33
CA VAL A 296 21.05 -15.28 -31.31
C VAL A 296 21.74 -16.42 -30.61
N ASP A 297 21.41 -17.65 -30.97
CA ASP A 297 22.16 -18.84 -30.54
C ASP A 297 23.33 -19.05 -31.53
N PRO A 298 24.59 -18.81 -31.14
CA PRO A 298 25.73 -18.97 -32.04
C PRO A 298 26.04 -20.43 -32.37
N LYS A 299 25.56 -21.40 -31.57
CA LYS A 299 25.80 -22.84 -31.79
C LYS A 299 24.78 -23.41 -32.76
N GLN A 300 23.51 -23.04 -32.62
CA GLN A 300 22.42 -23.52 -33.48
C GLN A 300 22.16 -22.61 -34.69
N GLY A 301 22.70 -21.39 -34.69
CA GLY A 301 22.40 -20.38 -35.70
C GLY A 301 20.95 -19.90 -35.68
N SER A 302 20.21 -20.17 -34.58
CA SER A 302 18.81 -19.77 -34.45
C SER A 302 18.70 -18.34 -33.94
N VAL A 303 17.72 -17.60 -34.44
CA VAL A 303 17.46 -16.21 -34.04
C VAL A 303 16.01 -16.09 -33.62
N ARG A 304 15.77 -15.42 -32.48
CA ARG A 304 14.42 -15.18 -31.94
C ARG A 304 14.29 -13.72 -31.52
N PRO A 305 13.11 -13.10 -31.70
CA PRO A 305 12.89 -11.74 -31.22
C PRO A 305 12.88 -11.70 -29.69
N LEU A 306 13.59 -10.73 -29.13
CA LEU A 306 13.54 -10.41 -27.70
C LEU A 306 12.54 -9.29 -27.44
N SER A 307 12.68 -8.18 -28.16
CA SER A 307 11.78 -7.04 -28.07
C SER A 307 11.82 -6.18 -29.34
N TYR A 308 10.76 -5.40 -29.51
CA TYR A 308 10.66 -4.35 -30.52
C TYR A 308 10.25 -3.05 -29.84
N GLY A 309 10.76 -1.93 -30.33
CA GLY A 309 10.51 -0.62 -29.75
C GLY A 309 11.38 -0.34 -28.52
N PHE A 310 11.19 0.86 -27.96
CA PHE A 310 11.83 1.25 -26.72
C PHE A 310 11.32 0.40 -25.54
N ILE A 311 12.23 0.00 -24.66
CA ILE A 311 11.93 -0.73 -23.44
C ILE A 311 12.84 -0.23 -22.31
N SER A 312 12.29 -0.08 -21.11
CA SER A 312 13.03 0.34 -19.92
C SER A 312 13.99 -0.76 -19.44
N GLN A 313 14.96 -0.43 -18.58
CA GLN A 313 15.89 -1.43 -18.04
C GLN A 313 15.17 -2.52 -17.23
N ASP A 314 14.19 -2.14 -16.41
CA ASP A 314 13.43 -3.07 -15.57
C ASP A 314 12.51 -3.96 -16.41
N ASP A 315 11.85 -3.39 -17.42
CA ASP A 315 10.99 -4.18 -18.31
C ASP A 315 11.81 -5.06 -19.24
N LEU A 316 13.02 -4.64 -19.63
CA LEU A 316 13.95 -5.50 -20.36
C LEU A 316 14.33 -6.71 -19.50
N ALA A 317 14.66 -6.52 -18.23
CA ALA A 317 14.96 -7.63 -17.31
C ALA A 317 13.79 -8.62 -17.18
N LYS A 318 12.56 -8.11 -17.06
CA LYS A 318 11.34 -8.94 -17.09
C LYS A 318 11.15 -9.64 -18.42
N GLN A 319 11.45 -8.98 -19.53
CA GLN A 319 11.34 -9.57 -20.86
C GLN A 319 12.29 -10.76 -21.04
N PHE A 320 13.52 -10.68 -20.51
CA PHE A 320 14.44 -11.83 -20.47
C PHE A 320 13.84 -13.00 -19.68
N LEU A 321 13.25 -12.73 -18.51
CA LEU A 321 12.57 -13.76 -17.73
C LEU A 321 11.42 -14.39 -18.53
N ASN A 322 10.52 -13.58 -19.09
CA ASN A 322 9.40 -14.05 -19.89
C ASN A 322 9.85 -14.91 -21.07
N VAL A 323 10.86 -14.48 -21.83
CA VAL A 323 11.37 -15.25 -22.97
C VAL A 323 12.07 -16.54 -22.52
N SER A 324 12.75 -16.53 -21.38
CA SER A 324 13.39 -17.73 -20.82
C SER A 324 12.39 -18.80 -20.37
N GLU A 325 11.19 -18.36 -19.96
CA GLU A 325 10.10 -19.22 -19.50
C GLU A 325 9.03 -19.48 -20.56
N ASP A 326 9.28 -19.06 -21.81
CA ASP A 326 8.32 -19.16 -22.92
C ASP A 326 6.94 -18.53 -22.58
N PHE A 327 6.98 -17.35 -21.95
CA PHE A 327 5.84 -16.56 -21.51
C PHE A 327 4.88 -17.31 -20.57
N LYS A 328 5.42 -18.22 -19.75
CA LYS A 328 4.64 -18.87 -18.70
C LYS A 328 4.02 -17.82 -17.75
N PRO A 329 2.71 -17.88 -17.47
CA PRO A 329 2.09 -16.95 -16.53
C PRO A 329 2.60 -17.20 -15.10
N ASN A 330 2.97 -16.11 -14.42
CA ASN A 330 3.19 -16.10 -12.98
C ASN A 330 1.87 -15.66 -12.32
N PHE A 331 1.10 -16.64 -11.81
CA PHE A 331 -0.13 -16.40 -11.05
C PHE A 331 0.14 -16.40 -9.55
#